data_AF-A0A0S3TLC7-F1
#
_entry.id   AF-A0A0S3TLC7-F1
#
_cell.length_a   1.000
_cell.length_b   1.000
_cell.length_c   1.000
_cell.angle_alpha   90.00
_cell.angle_beta   90.00
_cell.angle_gamma   90.00
#
_symmetry.space_group_name_H-M   'P 1'
#
loop_
_entity.id
_entity.type
_entity.pdbx_description
1 polymer ?
#
loop_
_entity_poly.entity_id
_entity_poly.type
_entity_poly.pdbx_seq_one_letter_code
_entity_poly.pdbx_strand_id
1 'polypeptide(L)'
;MLAYSQIYILTLTHLQQAQKESQVAKTGLLDLQKNYTQLVQNEKLASLGQLVAGVAHEINNPVNFIAGNLDHASCYFQDLLFLLSLYQQHYPEPIAEIQTAIAQIELDFLTTDLPKILASMKVGAERIREIVCSLRNFARLDEADKKATRVRNGFG
;
A
#
# COMPACT_ATOMS: atom_id res chain seq x y z
N MET A 1 28.06 -67.37 -32.78
CA MET A 1 26.70 -66.78 -32.81
C MET A 1 26.22 -66.31 -31.44
N LEU A 2 26.30 -67.12 -30.37
CA LEU A 2 25.81 -66.74 -29.03
C LEU A 2 26.47 -65.49 -28.40
N ALA A 3 27.80 -65.35 -28.50
CA ALA A 3 28.51 -64.19 -27.94
C ALA A 3 28.15 -62.86 -28.64
N TYR A 4 27.92 -62.89 -29.96
CA TYR A 4 27.47 -61.71 -30.71
C TYR A 4 26.05 -61.29 -30.32
N SER A 5 25.15 -62.24 -30.03
CA SER A 5 23.80 -61.88 -29.57
C SER A 5 23.80 -61.32 -28.15
N GLN A 6 24.67 -61.82 -27.26
CA GLN A 6 24.83 -61.28 -25.91
C GLN A 6 25.38 -59.86 -25.91
N ILE A 7 26.41 -59.58 -26.71
CA ILE A 7 26.96 -58.21 -26.86
C ILE A 7 25.90 -57.26 -27.40
N TYR A 8 25.11 -57.69 -28.40
CA TYR A 8 24.03 -56.89 -28.98
C TYR A 8 22.92 -56.57 -27.98
N ILE A 9 22.51 -57.55 -27.15
CA ILE A 9 21.51 -57.30 -26.09
C ILE A 9 22.07 -56.34 -25.04
N LEU A 10 23.34 -56.50 -24.65
CA LEU A 10 23.98 -55.65 -23.65
C LEU A 10 24.06 -54.19 -24.12
N THR A 11 24.49 -53.93 -25.36
CA THR A 11 24.53 -52.58 -25.93
C THR A 11 23.14 -51.95 -26.03
N LEU A 12 22.12 -52.70 -26.47
CA LEU A 12 20.74 -52.21 -26.47
C LEU A 12 20.24 -51.84 -25.06
N THR A 13 20.57 -52.66 -24.07
CA THR A 13 20.18 -52.40 -22.66
C THR A 13 20.84 -51.12 -22.14
N HIS A 14 22.14 -50.92 -22.38
CA HIS A 14 22.83 -49.70 -21.99
C HIS A 14 22.29 -48.45 -22.72
N LEU A 15 21.91 -48.58 -23.99
CA LEU A 15 21.37 -47.47 -24.77
C LEU A 15 19.97 -47.07 -24.27
N GLN A 16 19.12 -48.05 -23.93
CA GLN A 16 17.84 -47.80 -23.25
C GLN A 16 18.03 -47.14 -21.88
N GLN A 17 19.00 -47.60 -21.08
CA GLN A 17 19.31 -47.01 -19.78
C GLN A 17 19.76 -45.55 -19.92
N ALA A 18 20.70 -45.27 -20.82
CA ALA A 18 21.17 -43.91 -21.09
C ALA A 18 20.05 -43.00 -21.61
N GLN A 19 19.15 -43.53 -22.45
CA GLN A 19 17.97 -42.79 -22.92
C GLN A 19 17.03 -42.45 -21.76
N LYS A 20 16.80 -43.40 -20.84
CA LYS A 20 15.97 -43.19 -19.65
C LYS A 20 16.59 -42.15 -18.71
N GLU A 21 17.88 -42.21 -18.45
CA GLU A 21 18.61 -41.23 -17.64
C GLU A 21 18.58 -39.83 -18.27
N SER A 22 18.78 -39.73 -19.59
CA SER A 22 18.66 -38.47 -20.33
C SER A 22 17.25 -37.88 -20.23
N GLN A 23 16.21 -38.72 -20.32
CA GLN A 23 14.83 -38.28 -20.17
C GLN A 23 14.54 -37.76 -18.75
N VAL A 24 15.02 -38.46 -17.72
CA VAL A 24 14.89 -38.04 -16.31
C VAL A 24 15.63 -36.73 -16.06
N ALA A 25 16.86 -36.60 -16.57
CA ALA A 25 17.64 -35.37 -16.45
C ALA A 25 16.92 -34.19 -17.14
N LYS A 26 16.36 -34.40 -18.33
CA LYS A 26 15.59 -33.39 -19.05
C LYS A 26 14.35 -32.94 -18.29
N THR A 27 13.58 -33.87 -17.70
CA THR A 27 12.44 -33.51 -16.85
C THR A 27 12.87 -32.75 -15.61
N GLY A 28 13.93 -33.19 -14.93
CA GLY A 28 14.45 -32.48 -13.75
C GLY A 28 14.94 -31.07 -14.06
N LEU A 29 15.53 -30.85 -15.25
CA LEU A 29 15.97 -29.53 -15.69
C LEU A 29 14.79 -28.58 -15.95
N LEU A 30 13.70 -29.09 -16.56
CA LEU A 30 12.47 -28.34 -16.77
C LEU A 30 11.81 -27.95 -15.43
N ASP A 31 11.74 -28.89 -14.47
CA ASP A 31 11.20 -28.61 -13.14
C ASP A 31 12.04 -27.58 -12.39
N LEU A 32 13.37 -27.67 -12.48
CA LEU A 32 14.27 -26.71 -11.86
C LEU A 32 14.12 -25.32 -12.48
N GLN A 33 13.98 -25.22 -13.82
CA GLN A 33 13.75 -23.96 -14.51
C GLN A 33 12.41 -23.32 -14.08
N LYS A 34 11.35 -24.14 -13.96
CA LYS A 34 10.03 -23.69 -13.48
C LYS A 34 10.11 -23.18 -12.05
N ASN A 35 10.77 -23.92 -11.16
CA ASN A 35 10.96 -23.55 -9.75
C ASN A 35 11.80 -22.27 -9.61
N TYR A 36 12.87 -22.13 -10.39
CA TYR A 36 13.69 -20.91 -10.40
C TYR A 36 12.89 -19.69 -10.85
N THR A 37 12.09 -19.82 -11.91
CA THR A 37 11.21 -18.75 -12.39
C THR A 37 10.21 -18.33 -11.31
N GLN A 38 9.61 -19.30 -10.61
CA GLN A 38 8.69 -19.03 -9.51
C GLN A 38 9.39 -18.33 -8.33
N LEU A 39 10.62 -18.75 -7.99
CA LEU A 39 11.43 -18.14 -6.94
C LEU A 39 11.73 -16.67 -7.26
N VAL A 40 12.24 -16.38 -8.46
CA VAL A 40 12.53 -15.01 -8.91
C VAL A 40 11.26 -14.15 -8.89
N GLN A 41 10.12 -14.70 -9.32
CA GLN A 41 8.85 -13.98 -9.28
C GLN A 41 8.40 -13.65 -7.85
N ASN A 42 8.60 -14.59 -6.91
CA ASN A 42 8.27 -14.36 -5.50
C ASN A 42 9.19 -13.31 -4.87
N GLU A 43 10.48 -13.34 -5.18
CA GLU A 43 11.44 -12.35 -4.67
C GLU A 43 11.11 -10.94 -5.16
N LYS A 44 10.76 -10.79 -6.44
CA LYS A 44 10.30 -9.51 -7.00
C LYS A 44 9.09 -8.95 -6.26
N LEU A 45 8.13 -9.80 -5.94
CA LEU A 45 6.91 -9.38 -5.25
C LEU A 45 7.15 -9.07 -3.78
N ALA A 46 8.03 -9.79 -3.10
CA ALA A 46 8.45 -9.45 -1.74
C ALA A 46 9.14 -8.08 -1.70
N SER A 47 10.07 -7.83 -2.63
CA SER A 47 10.73 -6.52 -2.78
C SER A 47 9.73 -5.40 -3.08
N LEU A 48 8.72 -5.67 -3.93
CA LEU A 48 7.63 -4.73 -4.19
C LEU A 48 6.79 -4.47 -2.93
N GLY A 49 6.45 -5.51 -2.16
CA GLY A 49 5.69 -5.39 -0.93
C GLY A 49 6.42 -4.54 0.12
N GLN A 50 7.73 -4.74 0.27
CA GLN A 50 8.57 -3.92 1.13
C GLN A 50 8.63 -2.46 0.69
N LEU A 51 8.81 -2.20 -0.62
CA LEU A 51 8.82 -0.85 -1.17
C LEU A 51 7.48 -0.14 -0.91
N VAL A 52 6.36 -0.82 -1.18
CA VAL A 52 5.02 -0.29 -0.95
C VAL A 52 4.79 0.00 0.52
N ALA A 53 5.23 -0.87 1.44
CA ALA A 53 5.13 -0.63 2.87
C ALA A 53 5.96 0.58 3.32
N GLY A 54 7.16 0.77 2.75
CA GLY A 54 8.01 1.94 3.01
C GLY A 54 7.36 3.23 2.51
N VAL A 55 6.88 3.25 1.26
CA VAL A 55 6.15 4.39 0.69
C VAL A 55 4.91 4.72 1.53
N ALA A 56 4.16 3.70 1.95
CA ALA A 56 2.99 3.89 2.80
C ALA A 56 3.34 4.50 4.16
N HIS A 57 4.48 4.12 4.75
CA HIS A 57 4.97 4.74 5.98
C HIS A 57 5.32 6.22 5.78
N GLU A 58 6.08 6.53 4.74
CA GLU A 58 6.50 7.90 4.42
C GLU A 58 5.34 8.82 4.06
N ILE A 59 4.24 8.31 3.49
CA ILE A 59 3.01 9.10 3.25
C ILE A 59 2.22 9.29 4.55
N ASN A 60 2.10 8.25 5.39
CA ASN A 60 1.35 8.35 6.64
C ASN A 60 1.94 9.39 7.60
N ASN A 61 3.26 9.57 7.61
CA ASN A 61 3.93 10.54 8.47
C ASN A 61 3.36 11.97 8.29
N PRO A 62 3.52 12.65 7.13
CA PRO A 62 2.99 13.99 6.91
C PRO A 62 1.46 14.06 7.06
N VAL A 63 0.72 13.03 6.65
CA VAL A 63 -0.74 13.00 6.80
C VAL A 63 -1.16 13.02 8.27
N ASN A 64 -0.50 12.26 9.14
CA ASN A 64 -0.75 12.27 10.57
C ASN A 64 -0.42 13.64 11.19
N PHE A 65 0.69 14.26 10.77
CA PHE A 65 1.03 15.61 11.22
C PHE A 65 -0.03 16.63 10.79
N ILE A 66 -0.53 16.56 9.55
CA ILE A 66 -1.59 17.45 9.06
C ILE A 66 -2.89 17.23 9.84
N ALA A 67 -3.36 15.98 9.94
CA ALA A 67 -4.60 15.64 10.63
C ALA A 67 -4.58 16.08 12.10
N GLY A 68 -3.47 15.83 12.81
CA GLY A 68 -3.32 16.25 14.21
C GLY A 68 -3.35 17.77 14.38
N ASN A 69 -2.71 18.51 13.48
CA ASN A 69 -2.74 19.98 13.54
C ASN A 69 -4.11 20.57 13.14
N LEU A 70 -4.87 19.90 12.28
CA LEU A 70 -6.22 20.36 11.89
C LEU A 70 -7.21 20.33 13.06
N ASP A 71 -7.07 19.36 13.97
CA ASP A 71 -7.90 19.31 15.18
C ASP A 71 -7.61 20.51 16.09
N HIS A 72 -6.34 20.81 16.32
CA HIS A 72 -5.92 21.99 17.08
C HIS A 72 -6.37 23.30 16.41
N ALA A 73 -6.15 23.43 15.10
CA ALA A 73 -6.58 24.59 14.34
C ALA A 73 -8.09 24.81 14.43
N SER A 74 -8.89 23.75 14.32
CA SER A 74 -10.35 23.81 14.46
C SER A 74 -10.76 24.35 15.82
N CYS A 75 -10.14 23.87 16.91
CA CYS A 75 -10.39 24.41 18.25
C CYS A 75 -10.02 25.89 18.36
N TYR A 76 -8.83 26.28 17.88
CA TYR A 76 -8.39 27.67 17.94
C TYR A 76 -9.32 28.61 17.18
N PHE A 77 -9.78 28.21 16.00
CA PHE A 77 -10.74 29.00 15.23
C PHE A 77 -12.10 29.06 15.91
N GLN A 78 -12.56 27.97 16.54
CA GLN A 78 -13.80 27.98 17.32
C GLN A 78 -13.74 29.00 18.46
N ASP A 79 -12.64 29.03 19.22
CA ASP A 79 -12.44 29.97 20.33
C ASP A 79 -12.38 31.43 19.83
N LEU A 80 -11.69 31.67 18.72
CA LEU A 80 -11.61 33.01 18.10
C LEU A 80 -12.97 33.48 17.57
N LEU A 81 -13.72 32.61 16.89
CA LEU A 81 -15.06 32.93 16.40
C LEU A 81 -16.03 33.19 17.54
N PHE A 82 -15.91 32.44 18.65
CA PHE A 82 -16.69 32.68 19.86
C PHE A 82 -16.35 34.03 20.51
N LEU A 83 -15.07 34.37 20.64
CA LEU A 83 -14.68 35.68 21.16
C LEU A 83 -15.19 36.82 20.26
N LEU A 84 -15.08 36.64 18.94
CA LEU A 84 -15.56 37.63 17.97
C LEU A 84 -17.08 37.82 18.06
N SER A 85 -17.85 36.75 18.25
CA SER A 85 -19.31 36.85 18.39
C SER A 85 -19.70 37.59 19.67
N LEU A 86 -18.95 37.42 20.77
CA LEU A 86 -19.14 38.22 21.98
C LEU A 86 -18.90 39.71 21.74
N TYR A 87 -17.84 40.06 21.00
CA TYR A 87 -17.60 41.45 20.61
C TYR A 87 -18.75 42.01 19.75
N GLN A 88 -19.22 41.27 18.75
CA GLN A 88 -20.36 41.69 17.92
C GLN A 88 -21.65 41.86 18.74
N GLN A 89 -21.89 40.99 19.72
CA GLN A 89 -23.06 41.06 20.59
C GLN A 89 -23.03 42.29 21.52
N HIS A 90 -21.87 42.61 22.08
CA HIS A 90 -21.73 43.70 23.06
C HIS A 90 -21.35 45.05 22.43
N TYR A 91 -20.90 45.06 21.18
CA TYR A 91 -20.55 46.26 20.43
C TYR A 91 -21.16 46.23 19.02
N PRO A 92 -22.51 46.32 18.92
CA PRO A 92 -23.24 46.11 17.67
C PRO A 92 -23.06 47.23 16.63
N GLU A 93 -22.67 48.43 17.09
CA GLU A 93 -22.38 49.57 16.21
C GLU A 93 -20.93 50.02 16.40
N PRO A 94 -19.96 49.28 15.81
CA PRO A 94 -18.56 49.64 15.90
C PRO A 94 -18.25 50.87 15.04
N ILE A 95 -17.11 51.53 15.29
CA ILE A 95 -16.67 52.68 14.48
C ILE A 95 -16.56 52.33 12.98
N ALA A 96 -16.67 53.33 12.12
CA ALA A 96 -16.69 53.17 10.65
C ALA A 96 -15.49 52.37 10.09
N GLU A 97 -14.31 52.49 10.71
CA GLU A 97 -13.12 51.75 10.33
C GLU A 97 -13.32 50.23 10.48
N ILE A 98 -13.90 49.80 11.61
CA ILE A 98 -14.19 48.38 11.88
C ILE A 98 -15.33 47.88 10.98
N GLN A 99 -16.38 48.67 10.77
CA GLN A 99 -17.47 48.31 9.85
C GLN A 99 -16.94 48.08 8.43
N THR A 100 -16.04 48.96 7.97
CA THR A 100 -15.39 48.85 6.67
C THR A 100 -14.55 47.57 6.60
N ALA A 101 -13.76 47.28 7.64
CA ALA A 101 -12.96 46.05 7.69
C ALA A 101 -13.83 44.78 7.67
N ILE A 102 -14.93 44.73 8.45
CA ILE A 102 -15.89 43.63 8.47
C ILE A 102 -16.47 43.38 7.07
N ALA A 103 -16.87 44.44 6.36
CA ALA A 103 -17.40 44.35 5.01
C ALA A 103 -16.35 43.89 3.99
N GLN A 104 -15.11 44.38 4.09
CA GLN A 104 -14.02 44.04 3.17
C GLN A 104 -13.60 42.58 3.26
N ILE A 105 -13.60 41.98 4.46
CA ILE A 105 -13.24 40.57 4.65
C ILE A 105 -14.43 39.62 4.49
N GLU A 106 -15.63 40.16 4.27
CA GLU A 106 -16.89 39.41 4.22
C GLU A 106 -17.05 38.49 5.45
N LEU A 107 -16.98 39.09 6.64
CA LEU A 107 -16.84 38.33 7.90
C LEU A 107 -17.91 37.23 8.08
N ASP A 108 -19.16 37.49 7.74
CA ASP A 108 -20.26 36.51 7.85
C ASP A 108 -20.03 35.27 6.96
N PHE A 109 -19.44 35.47 5.78
CA PHE A 109 -19.04 34.38 4.91
C PHE A 109 -17.89 33.59 5.55
N LEU A 110 -16.86 34.29 6.03
CA LEU A 110 -15.68 33.67 6.63
C LEU A 110 -16.03 32.84 7.88
N THR A 111 -16.87 33.36 8.77
CA THR A 111 -17.32 32.63 9.98
C THR A 111 -18.10 31.36 9.63
N THR A 112 -18.76 31.33 8.48
CA THR A 112 -19.51 30.17 7.98
C THR A 112 -18.64 29.18 7.20
N ASP A 113 -17.70 29.67 6.40
CA ASP A 113 -16.94 28.84 5.45
C ASP A 113 -15.68 28.23 6.08
N LEU A 114 -15.01 28.96 6.96
CA LEU A 114 -13.77 28.50 7.59
C LEU A 114 -13.92 27.17 8.36
N PRO A 115 -14.98 26.95 9.17
CA PRO A 115 -15.20 25.65 9.79
C PRO A 115 -15.41 24.52 8.77
N LYS A 116 -16.04 24.82 7.62
CA LYS A 116 -16.28 23.83 6.55
C LYS A 116 -14.99 23.46 5.83
N ILE A 117 -14.11 24.43 5.58
CA ILE A 117 -12.79 24.19 4.99
C ILE A 117 -11.97 23.26 5.89
N LEU A 118 -11.89 23.55 7.19
CA LEU A 118 -11.14 22.72 8.15
C LEU A 118 -11.71 21.30 8.24
N ALA A 119 -13.04 21.17 8.28
CA ALA A 119 -13.70 19.86 8.27
C ALA A 119 -13.42 19.08 6.97
N SER A 120 -13.47 19.75 5.81
CA SER A 120 -13.16 19.16 4.51
C SER A 120 -11.70 18.67 4.44
N MET A 121 -10.75 19.48 4.92
CA MET A 121 -9.34 19.11 5.00
C MET A 121 -9.12 17.88 5.90
N LYS A 122 -9.83 17.81 7.03
CA LYS A 122 -9.77 16.65 7.95
C LYS A 122 -10.24 15.37 7.27
N VAL A 123 -11.41 15.41 6.60
CA VAL A 123 -11.93 14.28 5.81
C VAL A 123 -10.94 13.86 4.72
N GLY A 124 -10.32 14.82 4.03
CA GLY A 124 -9.29 14.56 3.04
C GLY A 124 -8.08 13.82 3.61
N ALA A 125 -7.56 14.28 4.76
CA ALA A 125 -6.43 13.65 5.43
C ALA A 125 -6.77 12.22 5.90
N GLU A 126 -7.96 12.01 6.47
CA GLU A 126 -8.43 10.69 6.89
C GLU A 126 -8.55 9.73 5.70
N ARG A 127 -9.08 10.20 4.57
CA ARG A 127 -9.19 9.40 3.34
C ARG A 127 -7.83 8.99 2.79
N ILE A 128 -6.83 9.89 2.81
CA ILE A 128 -5.47 9.54 2.38
C ILE A 128 -4.91 8.44 3.29
N ARG A 129 -5.08 8.57 4.61
CA ARG A 129 -4.65 7.56 5.58
C ARG A 129 -5.29 6.19 5.31
N GLU A 130 -6.58 6.15 4.97
CA GLU A 130 -7.30 4.91 4.63
C GLU A 130 -6.77 4.25 3.35
N ILE A 131 -6.53 5.04 2.29
CA ILE A 131 -5.97 4.55 1.03
C ILE A 131 -4.58 3.94 1.27
N VAL A 132 -3.73 4.65 2.00
CA VAL A 132 -2.37 4.24 2.31
C VAL A 132 -2.35 2.99 3.20
N CYS A 133 -3.23 2.91 4.18
CA CYS A 133 -3.39 1.71 5.02
C CYS A 133 -3.85 0.50 4.18
N SER A 134 -4.81 0.70 3.28
CA SER A 134 -5.30 -0.35 2.37
C SER A 134 -4.20 -0.86 1.45
N LEU A 135 -3.39 0.06 0.88
CA LEU A 135 -2.25 -0.26 0.04
C LEU A 135 -1.20 -1.11 0.79
N ARG A 136 -0.90 -0.73 2.04
CA ARG A 136 0.01 -1.48 2.92
C ARG A 136 -0.53 -2.88 3.24
N ASN A 137 -1.83 -3.03 3.47
CA ASN A 137 -2.44 -4.32 3.78
C ASN A 137 -2.46 -5.24 2.55
N PHE A 138 -2.78 -4.70 1.37
CA PHE A 138 -2.73 -5.44 0.11
C PHE A 138 -1.32 -6.02 -0.16
N ALA A 139 -0.28 -5.19 0.02
CA ALA A 139 1.12 -5.62 -0.13
C ALA A 139 1.51 -6.79 0.79
N ARG A 140 0.85 -6.96 1.94
CA ARG A 140 1.10 -8.08 2.88
C ARG A 140 0.28 -9.33 2.58
N LEU A 141 -0.91 -9.20 1.99
CA LEU A 141 -1.77 -10.35 1.65
C LEU A 141 -1.16 -11.18 0.51
N ASP A 142 -0.55 -10.53 -0.49
CA ASP A 142 0.16 -11.21 -1.58
C ASP A 142 1.34 -12.08 -1.08
N GLU A 143 1.98 -11.72 0.02
CA GLU A 143 3.00 -12.55 0.65
C GLU A 143 2.41 -13.76 1.42
N ALA A 144 1.24 -13.59 2.03
CA ALA A 144 0.59 -14.59 2.87
C ALA A 144 -0.10 -15.70 2.06
N ASP A 145 -0.85 -15.34 1.00
CA ASP A 145 -1.53 -16.31 0.13
C ASP A 145 -0.55 -17.21 -0.64
N LYS A 146 0.65 -16.68 -0.94
CA LYS A 146 1.73 -17.44 -1.59
C LYS A 146 2.46 -18.39 -0.64
N LYS A 147 2.57 -18.04 0.65
CA LYS A 147 3.06 -18.98 1.68
C LYS A 147 2.08 -20.13 1.88
N ALA A 148 0.77 -19.86 1.91
CA ALA A 148 -0.26 -20.90 2.10
C ALA A 148 -0.33 -21.90 0.93
N THR A 149 -0.23 -21.43 -0.32
CA THR A 149 -0.20 -22.30 -1.51
C THR A 149 1.08 -23.13 -1.62
N ARG A 150 2.22 -22.63 -1.15
CA ARG A 150 3.48 -23.40 -1.10
C ARG A 150 3.43 -24.57 -0.11
N VAL A 151 2.69 -24.44 1.00
CA VAL A 151 2.49 -25.54 1.96
C VAL A 151 1.51 -26.59 1.42
N ARG A 152 0.49 -26.16 0.67
CA ARG A 152 -0.55 -27.05 0.13
C ARG A 152 -0.09 -27.92 -1.05
N ASN A 153 0.92 -27.47 -1.81
CA ASN A 153 1.50 -28.21 -2.93
C ASN A 153 2.77 -29.00 -2.54
N GLY A 154 3.05 -29.13 -1.24
CA GLY A 154 4.24 -29.79 -0.70
C GLY A 154 4.05 -31.22 -0.18
N PHE A 155 2.87 -31.81 -0.35
CA PHE A 155 2.61 -33.22 -0.03
C PHE A 155 1.68 -33.84 -1.07
N GLY A 156 2.18 -34.85 -1.79
CA GLY A 156 1.46 -35.63 -2.80
C GLY A 156 2.32 -35.90 -4.02
#